data_AF-A0A653Z5Z3-F1
#
_entry.id   AF-A0A653Z5Z3-F1
#
_cell.length_a   1.000
_cell.length_b   1.000
_cell.length_c   1.000
_cell.angle_alpha   90.00
_cell.angle_beta   90.00
_cell.angle_gamma   90.00
#
_symmetry.space_group_name_H-M   'P 1'
#
loop_
_entity.id
_entity.type
_entity.pdbx_description
1 polymer ?
#
loop_
_entity_poly.entity_id
_entity_poly.type
_entity_poly.pdbx_seq_one_letter_code
_entity_poly.pdbx_strand_id
1 'polypeptide(L)'
;MAKLVLSQAFDFRSVQDWTWMLRETNPTSISIADTSQRQTFQGDFPPTTGGGLSGTIASSSYFLKDSLVYSLSGLDHAASLLAPYVERKGDLRGLYEPFLAGDDSIEGSAGADGLMGFAGNDRIRGGAGDDWISGGSGRDIALYAGARAGFSIARTADGFTVIDGSGLEGRDSLTGVERLVFADTHVALDVGAGETGGRAYRLYEAAFNRTPDAAGVGFWIGLLDRGVAFTTVAQGFLDSREYHEAYGSAMTHRELVTRYYTNILDRAPEQAGLDFWVGRLDAGASRADVLAGISESAENINGTAALIANGFSHTPYG
;
A
#
# COMPACT_ATOMS: atom_id res chain seq x y z
N MET A 1 -4.49 -10.59 -12.46
CA MET A 1 -5.11 -10.10 -11.22
C MET A 1 -5.88 -11.26 -10.65
N ALA A 2 -5.28 -11.88 -9.65
CA ALA A 2 -5.96 -12.87 -8.86
C ALA A 2 -7.05 -12.20 -8.02
N LYS A 3 -8.08 -12.96 -7.68
CA LYS A 3 -9.13 -12.52 -6.77
C LYS A 3 -9.36 -13.56 -5.68
N LEU A 4 -9.08 -13.18 -4.44
CA LEU A 4 -9.37 -13.93 -3.22
C LEU A 4 -10.68 -13.42 -2.61
N VAL A 5 -11.58 -14.34 -2.28
CA VAL A 5 -12.85 -14.04 -1.59
C VAL A 5 -13.05 -15.02 -0.45
N LEU A 6 -13.18 -14.53 0.78
CA LEU A 6 -13.51 -15.33 1.95
C LEU A 6 -15.03 -15.39 2.12
N SER A 7 -15.55 -16.59 2.32
CA SER A 7 -16.94 -16.85 2.66
C SER A 7 -17.16 -17.02 4.16
N GLN A 8 -16.07 -17.21 4.91
CA GLN A 8 -16.03 -17.41 6.36
C GLN A 8 -14.71 -16.85 6.90
N ALA A 9 -14.68 -16.57 8.21
CA ALA A 9 -13.49 -16.09 8.90
C ALA A 9 -12.29 -17.01 8.67
N PHE A 10 -11.17 -16.44 8.23
CA PHE A 10 -9.94 -17.18 7.96
C PHE A 10 -8.68 -16.33 8.15
N ASP A 11 -7.66 -16.93 8.78
CA ASP A 11 -6.40 -16.26 9.08
C ASP A 11 -5.24 -16.87 8.29
N PHE A 12 -4.76 -16.17 7.26
CA PHE A 12 -3.61 -16.60 6.46
C PHE A 12 -2.27 -16.52 7.21
N ARG A 13 -2.23 -15.94 8.43
CA ARG A 13 -1.05 -16.00 9.31
C ARG A 13 -0.94 -17.32 10.05
N SER A 14 -2.06 -18.05 10.18
CA SER A 14 -2.12 -19.26 10.99
C SER A 14 -1.40 -20.43 10.32
N VAL A 15 -0.67 -21.22 11.11
CA VAL A 15 -0.09 -22.49 10.65
C VAL A 15 -1.22 -23.49 10.45
N GLN A 16 -1.32 -24.05 9.25
CA GLN A 16 -2.35 -25.04 8.92
C GLN A 16 -1.80 -26.45 9.11
N ASP A 17 -1.95 -27.00 10.32
CA ASP A 17 -1.44 -28.33 10.68
C ASP A 17 -2.47 -29.44 10.44
N TRP A 18 -2.78 -29.68 9.16
CA TRP A 18 -3.67 -30.76 8.74
C TRP A 18 -3.04 -31.70 7.73
N THR A 19 -3.68 -32.85 7.48
CA THR A 19 -3.04 -33.90 6.68
C THR A 19 -3.32 -33.72 5.19
N TRP A 20 -2.32 -33.26 4.44
CA TRP A 20 -2.43 -33.04 3.01
C TRP A 20 -2.33 -34.38 2.26
N MET A 21 -3.48 -34.99 1.92
CA MET A 21 -3.52 -36.19 1.08
C MET A 21 -4.09 -35.85 -0.30
N LEU A 22 -3.35 -36.20 -1.36
CA LEU A 22 -3.87 -36.13 -2.72
C LEU A 22 -5.06 -37.09 -2.87
N ARG A 23 -6.24 -36.55 -3.25
CA ARG A 23 -7.49 -37.31 -3.40
C ARG A 23 -7.98 -37.42 -4.83
N GLU A 24 -7.77 -36.37 -5.62
CA GLU A 24 -8.21 -36.32 -7.00
C GLU A 24 -7.12 -35.69 -7.85
N THR A 25 -6.80 -36.33 -8.96
CA THR A 25 -6.00 -35.74 -10.04
C THR A 25 -6.61 -36.17 -11.36
N ASN A 26 -7.26 -35.22 -12.03
CA ASN A 26 -7.79 -35.38 -13.36
C ASN A 26 -7.32 -34.21 -14.25
N PRO A 27 -7.57 -34.24 -15.57
CA PRO A 27 -7.07 -33.19 -16.48
C PRO A 27 -7.54 -31.75 -16.18
N THR A 28 -8.49 -31.57 -15.27
CA THR A 28 -9.08 -30.27 -14.93
C THR A 28 -9.08 -29.93 -13.44
N SER A 29 -8.73 -30.88 -12.57
CA SER A 29 -8.81 -30.73 -11.12
C SER A 29 -7.73 -31.52 -10.39
N ILE A 30 -7.14 -30.86 -9.39
CA ILE A 30 -6.27 -31.48 -8.38
C ILE A 30 -6.88 -31.17 -7.01
N SER A 31 -7.16 -32.19 -6.19
CA SER A 31 -7.65 -31.99 -4.83
C SER A 31 -6.75 -32.63 -3.78
N ILE A 32 -6.46 -31.87 -2.73
CA ILE A 32 -5.77 -32.29 -1.52
C ILE A 32 -6.79 -32.25 -0.38
N ALA A 33 -6.99 -33.34 0.34
CA ALA A 33 -8.00 -33.39 1.41
C ALA A 33 -7.72 -34.44 2.50
N ASP A 34 -8.14 -34.13 3.73
CA ASP A 34 -8.34 -35.11 4.80
C ASP A 34 -9.83 -35.32 5.11
N THR A 35 -10.16 -35.76 6.32
CA THR A 35 -11.54 -36.02 6.74
C THR A 35 -12.37 -34.75 6.94
N SER A 36 -11.72 -33.61 7.12
CA SER A 36 -12.36 -32.34 7.46
C SER A 36 -12.00 -31.20 6.53
N GLN A 37 -10.92 -31.29 5.76
CA GLN A 37 -10.38 -30.17 5.00
C GLN A 37 -10.17 -30.59 3.56
N ARG A 38 -10.48 -29.71 2.61
CA ARG A 38 -10.28 -29.93 1.18
C ARG A 38 -9.83 -28.66 0.50
N GLN A 39 -8.66 -28.70 -0.11
CA GLN A 39 -8.21 -27.72 -1.10
C GLN A 39 -8.38 -28.31 -2.50
N THR A 40 -9.09 -27.62 -3.37
CA THR A 40 -9.26 -28.00 -4.77
C THR A 40 -8.67 -26.93 -5.67
N PHE A 41 -7.80 -27.34 -6.57
CA PHE A 41 -7.23 -26.51 -7.63
C PHE A 41 -7.89 -26.91 -8.95
N GLN A 42 -8.38 -25.92 -9.70
CA GLN A 42 -8.93 -26.14 -11.04
C GLN A 42 -8.01 -25.49 -12.08
N GLY A 43 -7.94 -26.08 -13.26
CA GLY A 43 -6.99 -25.67 -14.28
C GLY A 43 -6.98 -26.58 -15.50
N ASP A 44 -5.88 -26.56 -16.23
CA ASP A 44 -5.56 -27.52 -17.28
C ASP A 44 -4.34 -28.31 -16.82
N PHE A 45 -4.50 -29.63 -16.63
CA PHE A 45 -3.50 -30.52 -16.05
C PHE A 45 -3.25 -31.72 -16.97
N PRO A 46 -2.55 -31.54 -18.10
CA PRO A 46 -2.33 -32.62 -19.03
C PRO A 46 -1.51 -33.77 -18.38
N PRO A 47 -1.82 -35.04 -18.72
CA PRO A 47 -1.07 -36.18 -18.19
C PRO A 47 0.42 -36.08 -18.51
N THR A 48 1.27 -36.41 -17.54
CA THR A 48 2.73 -36.48 -17.74
C THR A 48 3.22 -37.92 -17.73
N THR A 49 4.22 -38.22 -18.55
CA THR A 49 4.85 -39.55 -18.62
C THR A 49 5.83 -39.83 -17.47
N GLY A 50 6.07 -38.85 -16.58
CA GLY A 50 7.05 -38.92 -15.49
C GLY A 50 6.49 -38.68 -14.08
N GLY A 51 5.17 -38.64 -13.90
CA GLY A 51 4.53 -38.52 -12.58
C GLY A 51 4.54 -37.12 -11.94
N GLY A 52 5.04 -36.11 -12.64
CA GLY A 52 5.02 -34.71 -12.19
C GLY A 52 3.72 -33.98 -12.54
N LEU A 53 3.45 -32.86 -11.86
CA LEU A 53 2.36 -31.95 -12.19
C LEU A 53 2.77 -31.04 -13.35
N SER A 54 1.90 -30.91 -14.35
CA SER A 54 2.11 -30.00 -15.50
C SER A 54 0.83 -29.24 -15.82
N GLY A 55 0.95 -28.22 -16.66
CA GLY A 55 -0.15 -27.32 -17.03
C GLY A 55 -0.30 -26.14 -16.07
N THR A 56 -1.51 -25.59 -16.00
CA THR A 56 -1.80 -24.28 -15.39
C THR A 56 -2.93 -24.37 -14.38
N ILE A 57 -2.77 -23.72 -13.24
CA ILE A 57 -3.78 -23.51 -12.21
C ILE A 57 -4.49 -22.21 -12.53
N ALA A 58 -5.82 -22.27 -12.67
CA ALA A 58 -6.69 -21.13 -12.96
C ALA A 58 -7.45 -20.62 -11.72
N SER A 59 -7.73 -21.52 -10.76
CA SER A 59 -8.42 -21.17 -9.51
C SER A 59 -8.14 -22.20 -8.41
N SER A 60 -8.42 -21.81 -7.18
CA SER A 60 -8.31 -22.64 -6.00
C SER A 60 -9.48 -22.40 -5.05
N SER A 61 -9.94 -23.41 -4.33
CA SER A 61 -11.02 -23.28 -3.33
C SER A 61 -10.76 -24.16 -2.12
N TYR A 62 -10.96 -23.60 -0.93
CA TYR A 62 -10.77 -24.29 0.33
C TYR A 62 -12.09 -24.52 1.05
N PHE A 63 -12.29 -25.74 1.52
CA PHE A 63 -13.46 -26.15 2.26
C PHE A 63 -13.07 -26.72 3.62
N LEU A 64 -13.86 -26.35 4.63
CA LEU A 64 -13.90 -27.03 5.92
C LEU A 64 -15.20 -27.82 5.98
N LYS A 65 -15.08 -29.15 5.98
CA LYS A 65 -16.13 -30.13 5.74
C LYS A 65 -16.74 -29.85 4.35
N ASP A 66 -18.02 -29.49 4.31
CA ASP A 66 -18.74 -29.17 3.07
C ASP A 66 -18.96 -27.66 2.90
N SER A 67 -18.40 -26.82 3.78
CA SER A 67 -18.57 -25.37 3.74
C SER A 67 -17.37 -24.69 3.09
N LEU A 68 -17.62 -23.88 2.05
CA LEU A 68 -16.59 -23.06 1.40
C LEU A 68 -16.06 -22.03 2.39
N VAL A 69 -14.74 -21.98 2.54
CA VAL A 69 -14.04 -21.00 3.40
C VAL A 69 -13.54 -19.86 2.54
N TYR A 70 -12.84 -20.14 1.43
CA TYR A 70 -12.45 -19.12 0.46
C TYR A 70 -12.32 -19.69 -0.95
N SER A 71 -12.40 -18.79 -1.92
CA SER A 71 -12.10 -19.04 -3.32
C SER A 71 -11.05 -18.07 -3.82
N LEU A 72 -10.15 -18.57 -4.65
CA LEU A 72 -9.13 -17.83 -5.38
C LEU A 72 -9.35 -18.07 -6.88
N SER A 73 -9.37 -17.01 -7.68
CA SER A 73 -9.62 -17.08 -9.12
C SER A 73 -8.71 -16.14 -9.88
N GLY A 74 -8.66 -16.25 -11.22
CA GLY A 74 -7.84 -15.38 -12.05
C GLY A 74 -6.35 -15.71 -11.99
N LEU A 75 -6.01 -16.94 -11.60
CA LEU A 75 -4.64 -17.45 -11.55
C LEU A 75 -4.15 -17.82 -12.95
N ASP A 76 -2.85 -17.68 -13.16
CA ASP A 76 -2.13 -18.17 -14.35
C ASP A 76 -0.77 -18.72 -13.91
N HIS A 77 -0.82 -19.80 -13.14
CA HIS A 77 0.35 -20.35 -12.44
C HIS A 77 0.64 -21.79 -12.85
N ALA A 78 1.90 -22.14 -13.02
CA ALA A 78 2.28 -23.51 -13.36
C ALA A 78 1.86 -24.50 -12.26
N ALA A 79 1.25 -25.62 -12.63
CA ALA A 79 0.85 -26.67 -11.69
C ALA A 79 2.04 -27.28 -10.93
N SER A 80 3.25 -27.17 -11.48
CA SER A 80 4.49 -27.58 -10.83
C SER A 80 4.77 -26.84 -9.52
N LEU A 81 4.16 -25.66 -9.31
CA LEU A 81 4.24 -24.94 -8.03
C LEU A 81 3.65 -25.72 -6.86
N LEU A 82 2.73 -26.65 -7.11
CA LEU A 82 2.15 -27.48 -6.05
C LEU A 82 3.09 -28.60 -5.59
N ALA A 83 4.09 -28.98 -6.39
CA ALA A 83 4.93 -30.15 -6.10
C ALA A 83 5.60 -30.10 -4.71
N PRO A 84 6.20 -28.97 -4.28
CA PRO A 84 6.77 -28.88 -2.93
C PRO A 84 5.73 -28.97 -1.82
N TYR A 85 4.48 -28.53 -2.06
CA TYR A 85 3.44 -28.45 -1.02
C TYR A 85 2.58 -29.71 -0.92
N VAL A 86 2.52 -30.51 -1.99
CA VAL A 86 2.02 -31.90 -1.91
C VAL A 86 2.96 -32.75 -1.05
N GLU A 87 4.26 -32.42 -1.01
CA GLU A 87 5.28 -33.16 -0.27
C GLU A 87 5.61 -32.55 1.12
N ARG A 88 5.51 -31.22 1.26
CA ARG A 88 5.71 -30.46 2.52
C ARG A 88 4.37 -30.00 3.07
N LYS A 89 3.87 -30.74 4.05
CA LYS A 89 2.57 -30.51 4.70
C LYS A 89 2.51 -29.14 5.38
N GLY A 90 1.40 -28.43 5.20
CA GLY A 90 0.97 -27.35 6.10
C GLY A 90 1.55 -25.94 5.90
N ASP A 91 2.39 -25.72 4.88
CA ASP A 91 2.89 -24.37 4.55
C ASP A 91 1.90 -23.61 3.67
N LEU A 92 0.86 -23.06 4.31
CA LEU A 92 -0.17 -22.29 3.63
C LEU A 92 0.39 -21.00 3.03
N ARG A 93 1.23 -20.28 3.79
CA ARG A 93 1.80 -19.01 3.36
C ARG A 93 2.68 -19.21 2.13
N GLY A 94 3.55 -20.22 2.13
CA GLY A 94 4.39 -20.55 0.98
C GLY A 94 3.57 -20.96 -0.25
N LEU A 95 2.41 -21.59 -0.08
CA LEU A 95 1.53 -21.91 -1.20
C LEU A 95 0.89 -20.66 -1.83
N TYR A 96 0.44 -19.70 -1.03
CA TYR A 96 -0.29 -18.53 -1.52
C TYR A 96 0.58 -17.37 -1.96
N GLU A 97 1.76 -17.20 -1.36
CA GLU A 97 2.67 -16.12 -1.74
C GLU A 97 2.95 -16.09 -3.26
N PRO A 98 3.24 -17.21 -3.94
CA PRO A 98 3.38 -17.21 -5.41
C PRO A 98 2.09 -16.89 -6.17
N PHE A 99 0.92 -17.23 -5.63
CA PHE A 99 -0.38 -17.01 -6.28
C PHE A 99 -0.89 -15.58 -6.13
N LEU A 100 -0.41 -14.88 -5.10
CA LEU A 100 -0.81 -13.53 -4.75
C LEU A 100 0.39 -12.56 -4.83
N ALA A 101 1.38 -12.84 -5.68
CA ALA A 101 2.56 -11.97 -5.85
C ALA A 101 2.38 -10.89 -6.94
N GLY A 102 1.13 -10.57 -7.32
CA GLY A 102 0.81 -9.54 -8.31
C GLY A 102 -0.21 -8.54 -7.80
N ASP A 103 -0.65 -7.63 -8.67
CA ASP A 103 -1.74 -6.71 -8.32
C ASP A 103 -3.06 -7.49 -8.19
N ASP A 104 -3.51 -7.71 -6.95
CA ASP A 104 -4.62 -8.60 -6.63
C ASP A 104 -5.80 -7.92 -5.93
N SER A 105 -6.94 -8.62 -5.93
CA SER A 105 -8.16 -8.19 -5.24
C SER A 105 -8.47 -9.18 -4.12
N ILE A 106 -8.53 -8.69 -2.89
CA ILE A 106 -8.78 -9.49 -1.69
C ILE A 106 -10.04 -8.96 -1.00
N GLU A 107 -11.03 -9.84 -0.87
CA GLU A 107 -12.28 -9.58 -0.16
C GLU A 107 -12.35 -10.54 1.03
N GLY A 108 -12.27 -10.00 2.24
CA GLY A 108 -12.51 -10.73 3.47
C GLY A 108 -14.01 -11.04 3.67
N SER A 109 -14.31 -11.58 4.84
CA SER A 109 -15.60 -12.11 5.23
C SER A 109 -16.34 -11.13 6.16
N ALA A 110 -17.27 -11.65 6.95
CA ALA A 110 -17.96 -10.88 7.99
C ALA A 110 -17.45 -11.22 9.41
N GLY A 111 -16.38 -12.01 9.52
CA GLY A 111 -15.73 -12.34 10.78
C GLY A 111 -14.26 -11.92 10.75
N ALA A 112 -13.57 -12.08 11.89
CA ALA A 112 -12.17 -11.66 12.02
C ALA A 112 -11.24 -12.45 11.09
N ASP A 113 -10.65 -11.75 10.12
CA ASP A 113 -9.80 -12.29 9.09
C ASP A 113 -8.32 -11.89 9.25
N GLY A 114 -7.43 -12.71 8.69
CA GLY A 114 -6.01 -12.40 8.57
C GLY A 114 -5.61 -12.39 7.10
N LEU A 115 -5.62 -11.20 6.48
CA LEU A 115 -5.44 -11.00 5.04
C LEU A 115 -4.00 -10.59 4.71
N MET A 116 -3.45 -11.11 3.61
CA MET A 116 -2.11 -10.81 3.10
C MET A 116 -2.16 -10.54 1.59
N GLY A 117 -1.75 -9.34 1.17
CA GLY A 117 -1.56 -8.95 -0.24
C GLY A 117 -0.28 -9.51 -0.85
N PHE A 118 0.79 -9.62 -0.05
CA PHE A 118 2.13 -10.04 -0.49
C PHE A 118 2.84 -9.00 -1.37
N ALA A 119 2.94 -9.21 -2.67
CA ALA A 119 3.69 -8.33 -3.55
C ALA A 119 2.77 -7.87 -4.67
N GLY A 120 2.89 -6.60 -5.07
CA GLY A 120 1.96 -6.01 -6.04
C GLY A 120 1.25 -4.81 -5.43
N ASN A 121 0.38 -4.18 -6.21
CA ASN A 121 -0.49 -3.10 -5.74
C ASN A 121 -1.88 -3.68 -5.47
N ASP A 122 -2.11 -4.10 -4.24
CA ASP A 122 -3.30 -4.85 -3.87
C ASP A 122 -4.47 -3.96 -3.48
N ARG A 123 -5.67 -4.51 -3.68
CA ARG A 123 -6.94 -3.92 -3.24
C ARG A 123 -7.59 -4.85 -2.24
N ILE A 124 -7.57 -4.46 -0.97
CA ILE A 124 -7.97 -5.30 0.15
C ILE A 124 -9.18 -4.69 0.86
N ARG A 125 -10.27 -5.43 0.97
CA ARG A 125 -11.39 -5.12 1.86
C ARG A 125 -11.43 -6.17 2.97
N GLY A 126 -11.33 -5.74 4.23
CA GLY A 126 -11.48 -6.61 5.40
C GLY A 126 -12.91 -7.15 5.50
N GLY A 127 -13.87 -6.24 5.45
CA GLY A 127 -15.28 -6.58 5.57
C GLY A 127 -15.78 -6.21 6.96
N ALA A 128 -16.59 -7.07 7.58
CA ALA A 128 -16.99 -6.90 8.97
C ALA A 128 -16.12 -7.77 9.87
N GLY A 129 -15.99 -7.40 11.14
CA GLY A 129 -15.10 -8.10 12.07
C GLY A 129 -13.89 -7.24 12.42
N ASP A 130 -13.02 -7.78 13.27
CA ASP A 130 -11.76 -7.12 13.62
C ASP A 130 -10.64 -7.79 12.82
N ASP A 131 -10.18 -7.16 11.74
CA ASP A 131 -9.29 -7.80 10.80
C ASP A 131 -7.83 -7.45 11.03
N TRP A 132 -6.95 -8.35 10.59
CA TRP A 132 -5.55 -8.04 10.38
C TRP A 132 -5.27 -8.03 8.88
N ILE A 133 -4.71 -6.93 8.38
CA ILE A 133 -4.44 -6.74 6.96
C ILE A 133 -2.97 -6.36 6.79
N SER A 134 -2.27 -7.14 5.97
CA SER A 134 -0.97 -6.75 5.41
C SER A 134 -1.11 -6.51 3.93
N GLY A 135 -0.79 -5.31 3.44
CA GLY A 135 -0.65 -5.07 2.00
C GLY A 135 0.59 -5.79 1.49
N GLY A 136 1.75 -5.35 1.97
CA GLY A 136 3.02 -6.04 1.72
C GLY A 136 3.97 -5.12 0.97
N SER A 137 4.50 -5.56 -0.16
CA SER A 137 5.36 -4.72 -1.00
C SER A 137 4.62 -4.21 -2.22
N GLY A 138 4.71 -2.90 -2.46
CA GLY A 138 4.01 -2.23 -3.54
C GLY A 138 3.25 -1.06 -2.96
N ARG A 139 2.18 -0.63 -3.63
CA ARG A 139 1.29 0.41 -3.12
C ARG A 139 -0.10 -0.18 -2.97
N ASP A 140 -0.43 -0.49 -1.73
CA ASP A 140 -1.62 -1.23 -1.35
C ASP A 140 -2.73 -0.31 -0.88
N ILE A 141 -3.96 -0.75 -1.13
CA ILE A 141 -5.18 -0.02 -0.82
C ILE A 141 -6.03 -0.87 0.13
N ALA A 142 -6.36 -0.33 1.30
CA ALA A 142 -7.44 -0.85 2.14
C ALA A 142 -8.74 -0.08 1.86
N LEU A 143 -9.83 -0.81 1.59
CA LEU A 143 -11.14 -0.24 1.23
C LEU A 143 -12.14 -0.34 2.39
N TYR A 144 -12.79 0.77 2.67
CA TYR A 144 -13.88 0.87 3.65
C TYR A 144 -15.15 1.38 2.96
N ALA A 145 -16.30 0.81 3.31
CA ALA A 145 -17.58 1.13 2.67
C ALA A 145 -18.17 2.47 3.14
N GLY A 146 -17.85 2.90 4.35
CA GLY A 146 -18.37 4.14 4.94
C GLY A 146 -17.62 5.41 4.53
N ALA A 147 -18.18 6.56 4.91
CA ALA A 147 -17.52 7.87 4.77
C ALA A 147 -16.41 8.03 5.82
N ARG A 148 -15.31 8.71 5.47
CA ARG A 148 -14.12 8.88 6.33
C ARG A 148 -14.45 9.37 7.74
N ALA A 149 -15.43 10.27 7.90
CA ALA A 149 -15.82 10.83 9.18
C ALA A 149 -16.35 9.78 10.19
N GLY A 150 -16.80 8.62 9.72
CA GLY A 150 -17.23 7.50 10.58
C GLY A 150 -16.08 6.71 11.20
N PHE A 151 -14.84 6.94 10.78
CA PHE A 151 -13.70 6.12 11.18
C PHE A 151 -12.70 6.89 12.03
N SER A 152 -11.98 6.19 12.90
CA SER A 152 -10.76 6.70 13.53
C SER A 152 -9.55 5.98 12.95
N ILE A 153 -8.44 6.71 12.75
CA ILE A 153 -7.17 6.16 12.26
C ILE A 153 -6.11 6.53 13.28
N ALA A 154 -5.32 5.55 13.70
CA ALA A 154 -4.23 5.75 14.65
C ALA A 154 -2.98 5.01 14.20
N ARG A 155 -1.82 5.69 14.15
CA ARG A 155 -0.54 5.04 13.91
C ARG A 155 -0.14 4.18 15.11
N THR A 156 0.42 3.02 14.84
CA THR A 156 0.97 2.08 15.82
C THR A 156 2.47 1.90 15.61
N ALA A 157 3.11 1.01 16.36
CA ALA A 157 4.52 0.70 16.16
C ALA A 157 4.77 0.02 14.80
N ASP A 158 3.83 -0.83 14.36
CA ASP A 158 3.99 -1.71 13.21
C ASP A 158 3.17 -1.27 11.99
N GLY A 159 2.27 -0.30 12.15
CA GLY A 159 1.45 0.23 11.06
C GLY A 159 0.34 1.13 11.57
N PHE A 160 -0.92 0.77 11.34
CA PHE A 160 -2.08 1.57 11.71
C PHE A 160 -3.21 0.71 12.30
N THR A 161 -4.07 1.34 13.10
CA THR A 161 -5.39 0.83 13.44
C THR A 161 -6.44 1.72 12.78
N VAL A 162 -7.46 1.11 12.18
CA VAL A 162 -8.66 1.78 11.69
C VAL A 162 -9.86 1.24 12.44
N ILE A 163 -10.69 2.12 13.00
CA ILE A 163 -11.87 1.71 13.78
C ILE A 163 -13.10 2.38 13.19
N ASP A 164 -14.08 1.57 12.77
CA ASP A 164 -15.41 2.04 12.40
C ASP A 164 -16.21 2.38 13.66
N GLY A 165 -16.59 3.66 13.81
CA GLY A 165 -17.41 4.14 14.92
C GLY A 165 -18.85 3.61 14.92
N SER A 166 -19.33 3.08 13.78
CA SER A 166 -20.64 2.42 13.69
C SER A 166 -20.59 0.93 14.09
N GLY A 167 -19.39 0.33 14.07
CA GLY A 167 -19.15 -1.08 14.37
C GLY A 167 -19.54 -2.06 13.26
N LEU A 168 -19.80 -1.59 12.04
CA LEU A 168 -20.13 -2.44 10.89
C LEU A 168 -18.88 -3.08 10.28
N GLU A 169 -17.78 -2.34 10.18
CA GLU A 169 -16.48 -2.79 9.68
C GLU A 169 -15.45 -2.98 10.82
N GLY A 170 -15.90 -3.00 12.08
CA GLY A 170 -15.10 -3.34 13.27
C GLY A 170 -13.81 -2.54 13.46
N ARG A 171 -12.78 -3.22 13.99
CA ARG A 171 -11.44 -2.67 14.27
C ARG A 171 -10.36 -3.44 13.52
N ASP A 172 -9.73 -2.75 12.57
CA ASP A 172 -8.70 -3.33 11.73
C ASP A 172 -7.29 -2.92 12.16
N SER A 173 -6.35 -3.85 12.00
CA SER A 173 -4.91 -3.63 12.18
C SER A 173 -4.21 -3.77 10.83
N LEU A 174 -3.59 -2.69 10.35
CA LEU A 174 -2.99 -2.58 9.03
C LEU A 174 -1.47 -2.50 9.11
N THR A 175 -0.77 -3.22 8.24
CA THR A 175 0.69 -3.11 8.04
C THR A 175 0.99 -3.05 6.54
N GLY A 176 1.94 -2.21 6.13
CA GLY A 176 2.32 -2.09 4.71
C GLY A 176 1.13 -1.74 3.81
N VAL A 177 0.32 -0.75 4.21
CA VAL A 177 -0.80 -0.22 3.42
C VAL A 177 -0.60 1.28 3.28
N GLU A 178 -0.49 1.77 2.05
CA GLU A 178 -0.14 3.17 1.76
C GLU A 178 -1.39 4.03 1.64
N ARG A 179 -2.54 3.45 1.26
CA ARG A 179 -3.76 4.20 0.95
C ARG A 179 -4.98 3.57 1.63
N LEU A 180 -5.80 4.42 2.24
CA LEU A 180 -7.16 4.04 2.61
C LEU A 180 -8.14 4.71 1.66
N VAL A 181 -9.15 3.97 1.23
CA VAL A 181 -10.23 4.47 0.38
C VAL A 181 -11.54 4.34 1.13
N PHE A 182 -12.17 5.49 1.40
CA PHE A 182 -13.51 5.62 1.95
C PHE A 182 -14.49 5.99 0.84
N ALA A 183 -15.79 5.98 1.13
CA ALA A 183 -16.82 6.32 0.16
C ALA A 183 -16.72 7.76 -0.41
N ASP A 184 -16.10 8.69 0.34
CA ASP A 184 -16.08 10.12 0.07
C ASP A 184 -14.67 10.71 -0.14
N THR A 185 -13.61 10.04 0.32
CA THR A 185 -12.23 10.55 0.23
C THR A 185 -11.21 9.42 0.33
N HIS A 186 -9.96 9.73 -0.02
CA HIS A 186 -8.82 8.87 0.25
C HIS A 186 -8.01 9.41 1.43
N VAL A 187 -7.23 8.54 2.08
CA VAL A 187 -6.21 8.90 3.07
C VAL A 187 -4.87 8.32 2.63
N ALA A 188 -3.81 9.13 2.69
CA ALA A 188 -2.44 8.68 2.49
C ALA A 188 -1.81 8.34 3.85
N LEU A 189 -1.23 7.15 3.97
CA LEU A 189 -0.56 6.64 5.18
C LEU A 189 0.97 6.61 5.06
N ASP A 190 1.49 6.70 3.83
CA ASP A 190 2.91 6.74 3.46
C ASP A 190 3.50 8.15 3.66
N VAL A 191 3.53 8.57 4.91
CA VAL A 191 3.89 9.94 5.34
C VAL A 191 5.35 10.12 5.76
N GLY A 192 6.10 9.03 5.85
CA GLY A 192 7.49 8.97 6.28
C GLY A 192 8.48 9.66 5.33
N ALA A 193 9.75 9.64 5.74
CA ALA A 193 10.84 10.18 4.93
C ALA A 193 10.95 9.40 3.61
N GLY A 194 10.92 10.10 2.49
CA GLY A 194 11.00 9.47 1.17
C GLY A 194 9.70 8.86 0.64
N GLU A 195 8.64 8.78 1.45
CA GLU A 195 7.36 8.21 1.06
C GLU A 195 6.49 9.23 0.29
N THR A 196 5.61 8.75 -0.59
CA THR A 196 4.93 9.59 -1.60
C THR A 196 4.00 10.63 -0.97
N GLY A 197 3.12 10.21 -0.07
CA GLY A 197 2.22 11.13 0.65
C GLY A 197 2.98 12.19 1.42
N GLY A 198 4.00 11.77 2.18
CA GLY A 198 4.86 12.68 2.95
C GLY A 198 5.59 13.70 2.09
N ARG A 199 6.18 13.26 0.96
CA ARG A 199 6.87 14.11 0.00
C ARG A 199 5.96 15.18 -0.61
N ALA A 200 4.76 14.80 -1.05
CA ALA A 200 3.80 15.73 -1.62
C ALA A 200 3.36 16.78 -0.58
N TYR A 201 3.08 16.35 0.65
CA TYR A 201 2.70 17.25 1.74
C TYR A 201 3.82 18.24 2.06
N ARG A 202 5.05 17.74 2.24
CA ARG A 202 6.21 18.55 2.65
C ARG A 202 6.68 19.55 1.60
N LEU A 203 6.35 19.36 0.32
CA LEU A 203 6.58 20.38 -0.71
C LEU A 203 5.73 21.64 -0.49
N TYR A 204 4.48 21.50 -0.03
CA TYR A 204 3.64 22.66 0.31
C TYR A 204 4.18 23.41 1.52
N GLU A 205 4.63 22.70 2.56
CA GLU A 205 5.27 23.32 3.73
C GLU A 205 6.55 24.07 3.30
N ALA A 206 7.43 23.42 2.52
CA ALA A 206 8.69 24.02 2.08
C ALA A 206 8.49 25.22 1.14
N ALA A 207 7.56 25.14 0.19
CA ALA A 207 7.33 26.19 -0.80
C ALA A 207 6.46 27.33 -0.25
N PHE A 208 5.49 27.03 0.61
CA PHE A 208 4.39 27.97 0.90
C PHE A 208 4.08 28.16 2.39
N ASN A 209 4.71 27.41 3.30
CA ASN A 209 4.40 27.41 4.75
C ASN A 209 2.89 27.21 5.00
N ARG A 210 2.31 26.16 4.42
CA ARG A 210 0.90 25.87 4.60
C ARG A 210 0.59 24.38 4.45
N THR A 211 -0.47 23.99 5.13
CA THR A 211 -1.17 22.74 4.87
C THR A 211 -1.75 22.76 3.44
N PRO A 212 -1.56 21.69 2.66
CA PRO A 212 -2.18 21.58 1.35
C PRO A 212 -3.69 21.44 1.42
N ASP A 213 -4.38 21.87 0.36
CA ASP A 213 -5.75 21.45 0.12
C ASP A 213 -5.79 20.02 -0.45
N ALA A 214 -6.90 19.32 -0.24
CA ALA A 214 -7.06 17.91 -0.56
C ALA A 214 -6.87 17.61 -2.06
N ALA A 215 -7.32 18.50 -2.95
CA ALA A 215 -7.22 18.32 -4.39
C ALA A 215 -5.78 18.54 -4.88
N GLY A 216 -5.13 19.60 -4.41
CA GLY A 216 -3.75 19.93 -4.74
C GLY A 216 -2.77 18.83 -4.33
N VAL A 217 -2.80 18.38 -3.08
CA VAL A 217 -1.92 17.28 -2.65
C VAL A 217 -2.25 15.97 -3.36
N GLY A 218 -3.53 15.70 -3.63
CA GLY A 218 -3.96 14.53 -4.36
C GLY A 218 -3.47 14.47 -5.81
N PHE A 219 -3.38 15.63 -6.48
CA PHE A 219 -2.73 15.75 -7.79
C PHE A 219 -1.27 15.30 -7.76
N TRP A 220 -0.49 15.84 -6.81
CA TRP A 220 0.94 15.51 -6.71
C TRP A 220 1.20 14.09 -6.24
N ILE A 221 0.42 13.58 -5.28
CA ILE A 221 0.43 12.16 -4.89
C ILE A 221 0.21 11.31 -6.13
N GLY A 222 -0.83 11.60 -6.92
CA GLY A 222 -1.15 10.84 -8.14
C GLY A 222 -0.03 10.84 -9.18
N LEU A 223 0.75 11.92 -9.30
CA LEU A 223 1.92 11.93 -10.21
C LEU A 223 3.07 11.09 -9.65
N LEU A 224 3.41 11.24 -8.37
CA LEU A 224 4.46 10.46 -7.70
C LEU A 224 4.16 8.97 -7.73
N ASP A 225 2.91 8.61 -7.46
CA ASP A 225 2.37 7.26 -7.53
C ASP A 225 2.49 6.61 -8.92
N ARG A 226 2.57 7.41 -10.00
CA ARG A 226 2.80 6.95 -11.38
C ARG A 226 4.28 6.93 -11.76
N GLY A 227 5.18 7.15 -10.79
CA GLY A 227 6.62 7.14 -11.00
C GLY A 227 7.20 8.44 -11.56
N VAL A 228 6.45 9.55 -11.56
CA VAL A 228 7.01 10.86 -11.91
C VAL A 228 8.08 11.22 -10.89
N ALA A 229 9.26 11.63 -11.38
CA ALA A 229 10.38 11.96 -10.52
C ALA A 229 10.02 13.09 -9.54
N PHE A 230 10.44 12.96 -8.28
CA PHE A 230 10.13 13.94 -7.23
C PHE A 230 10.61 15.35 -7.57
N THR A 231 11.75 15.48 -8.26
CA THR A 231 12.26 16.76 -8.75
C THR A 231 11.39 17.37 -9.86
N THR A 232 10.74 16.55 -10.69
CA THR A 232 9.77 17.03 -11.68
C THR A 232 8.48 17.53 -11.01
N VAL A 233 8.05 16.86 -9.94
CA VAL A 233 6.94 17.35 -9.10
C VAL A 233 7.29 18.67 -8.44
N ALA A 234 8.49 18.80 -7.86
CA ALA A 234 8.97 20.07 -7.31
C ALA A 234 9.06 21.17 -8.38
N GLN A 235 9.48 20.84 -9.61
CA GLN A 235 9.46 21.80 -10.73
C GLN A 235 8.03 22.29 -11.02
N GLY A 236 7.03 21.40 -10.94
CA GLY A 236 5.63 21.79 -11.08
C GLY A 236 5.13 22.79 -10.01
N PHE A 237 5.67 22.74 -8.79
CA PHE A 237 5.44 23.79 -7.79
C PHE A 237 6.04 25.12 -8.25
N LEU A 238 7.28 25.13 -8.74
CA LEU A 238 7.97 26.34 -9.23
C LEU A 238 7.25 27.00 -10.41
N ASP A 239 6.64 26.19 -11.27
CA ASP A 239 5.88 26.64 -12.45
C ASP A 239 4.44 27.05 -12.10
N SER A 240 4.01 26.83 -10.85
CA SER A 240 2.67 27.17 -10.42
C SER A 240 2.49 28.69 -10.29
N ARG A 241 1.27 29.14 -10.57
CA ARG A 241 0.88 30.54 -10.35
C ARG A 241 1.13 30.97 -8.91
N GLU A 242 0.82 30.11 -7.95
CA GLU A 242 1.01 30.36 -6.51
C GLU A 242 2.49 30.67 -6.19
N TYR A 243 3.41 29.88 -6.74
CA TYR A 243 4.84 30.10 -6.56
C TYR A 243 5.31 31.42 -7.17
N HIS A 244 4.87 31.73 -8.39
CA HIS A 244 5.20 33.01 -9.01
C HIS A 244 4.66 34.21 -8.21
N GLU A 245 3.47 34.11 -7.62
CA GLU A 245 2.89 35.14 -6.76
C GLU A 245 3.64 35.26 -5.42
N ALA A 246 4.07 34.15 -4.83
CA ALA A 246 4.73 34.13 -3.53
C ALA A 246 6.21 34.57 -3.58
N TYR A 247 6.92 34.27 -4.67
CA TYR A 247 8.37 34.50 -4.79
C TYR A 247 8.74 35.72 -5.65
N GLY A 248 7.83 36.22 -6.48
CA GLY A 248 8.06 37.42 -7.30
C GLY A 248 9.27 37.32 -8.24
N SER A 249 9.88 38.46 -8.56
CA SER A 249 11.05 38.54 -9.47
C SER A 249 12.36 38.08 -8.81
N ALA A 250 13.17 37.37 -9.59
CA ALA A 250 14.54 36.90 -9.36
C ALA A 250 15.16 37.14 -7.95
N MET A 251 14.77 36.32 -6.96
CA MET A 251 15.53 36.17 -5.73
C MET A 251 16.94 35.65 -6.00
N THR A 252 17.92 36.14 -5.23
CA THR A 252 19.25 35.52 -5.15
C THR A 252 19.15 34.09 -4.61
N HIS A 253 20.17 33.26 -4.85
CA HIS A 253 20.21 31.90 -4.30
C HIS A 253 20.10 31.89 -2.77
N ARG A 254 20.74 32.85 -2.10
CA ARG A 254 20.69 32.96 -0.63
C ARG A 254 19.31 33.35 -0.12
N GLU A 255 18.64 34.32 -0.76
CA GLU A 255 17.28 34.70 -0.40
C GLU A 255 16.30 33.55 -0.62
N LEU A 256 16.44 32.82 -1.73
CA LEU A 256 15.59 31.67 -2.07
C LEU A 256 15.69 30.57 -1.01
N VAL A 257 16.91 30.14 -0.70
CA VAL A 257 17.14 29.08 0.30
C VAL A 257 16.70 29.54 1.69
N THR A 258 16.97 30.80 2.05
CA THR A 258 16.50 31.37 3.31
C THR A 258 14.96 31.31 3.39
N ARG A 259 14.26 31.65 2.30
CA ARG A 259 12.80 31.61 2.24
C ARG A 259 12.26 30.20 2.48
N TYR A 260 12.80 29.17 1.82
CA TYR A 260 12.37 27.78 2.03
C TYR A 260 12.55 27.33 3.49
N TYR A 261 13.70 27.64 4.10
CA TYR A 261 13.91 27.30 5.50
C TYR A 261 13.00 28.08 6.44
N THR A 262 12.75 29.37 6.17
CA THR A 262 11.82 30.15 6.98
C THR A 262 10.41 29.61 6.89
N ASN A 263 9.99 29.11 5.72
CA ASN A 263 8.69 28.44 5.60
C ASN A 263 8.58 27.17 6.47
N ILE A 264 9.67 26.43 6.64
CA ILE A 264 9.70 25.17 7.42
C ILE A 264 9.85 25.42 8.92
N LEU A 265 10.69 26.39 9.29
CA LEU A 265 11.19 26.57 10.65
C LEU A 265 10.49 27.71 11.40
N ASP A 266 9.79 28.61 10.69
CA ASP A 266 9.33 29.90 11.20
C ASP A 266 10.44 30.77 11.84
N ARG A 267 11.70 30.49 11.47
CA ARG A 267 12.90 31.22 11.91
C ARG A 267 13.98 31.19 10.83
N ALA A 268 15.08 31.90 11.10
CA ALA A 268 16.26 31.83 10.24
C ALA A 268 16.88 30.42 10.24
N PRO A 269 17.39 29.95 9.08
CA PRO A 269 18.12 28.69 8.99
C PRO A 269 19.45 28.74 9.75
N GLU A 270 19.96 27.55 10.05
CA GLU A 270 21.35 27.41 10.46
C GLU A 270 22.29 27.72 9.31
N GLN A 271 23.40 28.39 9.63
CA GLN A 271 24.34 28.92 8.64
C GLN A 271 24.91 27.83 7.73
N ALA A 272 25.23 26.66 8.28
CA ALA A 272 25.78 25.53 7.53
C ALA A 272 24.79 24.94 6.51
N GLY A 273 23.52 24.78 6.89
CA GLY A 273 22.48 24.29 5.98
C GLY A 273 22.19 25.29 4.86
N LEU A 274 22.13 26.57 5.19
CA LEU A 274 22.00 27.66 4.21
C LEU A 274 23.16 27.65 3.21
N ASP A 275 24.41 27.60 3.70
CA ASP A 275 25.59 27.64 2.83
C ASP A 275 25.70 26.39 1.94
N PHE A 276 25.32 25.22 2.44
CA PHE A 276 25.26 24.00 1.65
C PHE A 276 24.33 24.14 0.44
N TRP A 277 23.08 24.55 0.65
CA TRP A 277 22.10 24.65 -0.43
C TRP A 277 22.37 25.82 -1.38
N VAL A 278 22.90 26.94 -0.86
CA VAL A 278 23.37 28.05 -1.70
C VAL A 278 24.52 27.59 -2.58
N GLY A 279 25.52 26.90 -2.02
CA GLY A 279 26.64 26.35 -2.79
C GLY A 279 26.19 25.37 -3.87
N ARG A 280 25.14 24.58 -3.62
CA ARG A 280 24.52 23.70 -4.64
C ARG A 280 23.94 24.49 -5.80
N LEU A 281 23.19 25.56 -5.53
CA LEU A 281 22.65 26.45 -6.58
C LEU A 281 23.76 27.16 -7.35
N ASP A 282 24.78 27.65 -6.65
CA ASP A 282 25.95 28.31 -7.27
C ASP A 282 26.75 27.35 -8.16
N ALA A 283 26.77 26.05 -7.83
CA ALA A 283 27.36 25.00 -8.63
C ALA A 283 26.46 24.50 -9.78
N GLY A 284 25.28 25.10 -9.98
CA GLY A 284 24.39 24.80 -11.11
C GLY A 284 23.29 23.78 -10.83
N ALA A 285 23.04 23.39 -9.58
CA ALA A 285 21.85 22.61 -9.24
C ALA A 285 20.57 23.39 -9.58
N SER A 286 19.50 22.70 -9.97
CA SER A 286 18.23 23.38 -10.26
C SER A 286 17.54 23.83 -8.97
N ARG A 287 16.69 24.85 -9.08
CA ARG A 287 15.85 25.29 -7.96
C ARG A 287 14.88 24.20 -7.50
N ALA A 288 14.43 23.34 -8.43
CA ALA A 288 13.58 22.19 -8.12
C ALA A 288 14.32 21.14 -7.30
N ASP A 289 15.59 20.85 -7.63
CA ASP A 289 16.43 19.94 -6.85
C ASP A 289 16.62 20.44 -5.41
N VAL A 290 16.81 21.75 -5.25
CA VAL A 290 16.97 22.36 -3.93
C VAL A 290 15.66 22.39 -3.15
N LEU A 291 14.52 22.70 -3.79
CA LEU A 291 13.21 22.61 -3.13
C LEU A 291 12.92 21.17 -2.66
N ALA A 292 13.07 20.20 -3.55
CA ALA A 292 12.87 18.78 -3.24
C ALA A 292 13.81 18.29 -2.12
N GLY A 293 15.07 18.74 -2.15
CA GLY A 293 16.04 18.40 -1.13
C GLY A 293 15.74 19.00 0.24
N ILE A 294 15.36 20.28 0.28
CA ILE A 294 14.99 20.98 1.51
C ILE A 294 13.65 20.46 2.07
N SER A 295 12.68 20.12 1.21
CA SER A 295 11.41 19.58 1.69
C SER A 295 11.56 18.25 2.43
N GLU A 296 12.60 17.47 2.12
CA GLU A 296 12.93 16.21 2.80
C GLU A 296 14.05 16.36 3.84
N SER A 297 14.33 17.59 4.31
CA SER A 297 15.27 17.80 5.40
C SER A 297 14.73 17.22 6.71
N ALA A 298 15.64 16.88 7.63
CA ALA A 298 15.27 16.35 8.94
C ALA A 298 14.34 17.32 9.70
N GLU A 299 14.55 18.63 9.54
CA GLU A 299 13.71 19.65 10.16
C GLU A 299 12.26 19.61 9.66
N ASN A 300 12.05 19.51 8.34
CA ASN A 300 10.69 19.48 7.79
C ASN A 300 9.97 18.15 8.08
N ILE A 301 10.70 17.04 8.01
CA ILE A 301 10.17 15.72 8.39
C ILE A 301 9.73 15.74 9.86
N ASN A 302 10.57 16.25 10.77
CA ASN A 302 10.23 16.33 12.19
C ASN A 302 9.09 17.34 12.45
N GLY A 303 9.07 18.47 11.74
CA GLY A 303 8.04 19.50 11.89
C GLY A 303 6.65 19.00 11.45
N THR A 304 6.60 18.18 10.41
CA THR A 304 5.33 17.63 9.90
C THR A 304 4.91 16.33 10.57
N ALA A 305 5.82 15.59 11.20
CA ALA A 305 5.58 14.24 11.73
C ALA A 305 4.30 14.12 12.58
N ALA A 306 4.06 15.07 13.49
CA ALA A 306 2.86 15.04 14.33
C ALA A 306 1.57 15.39 13.57
N LEU A 307 1.65 16.28 12.57
CA LEU A 307 0.50 16.74 11.78
C LEU A 307 -0.07 15.63 10.90
N ILE A 308 0.81 14.80 10.34
CA ILE A 308 0.45 13.73 9.41
C ILE A 308 0.65 12.34 10.00
N ALA A 309 0.86 12.22 11.32
CA ALA A 309 1.16 10.95 11.99
C ALA A 309 0.12 9.87 11.67
N ASN A 310 -1.16 10.22 11.64
CA ASN A 310 -2.26 9.28 11.38
C ASN A 310 -2.71 9.28 9.91
N GLY A 311 -1.83 9.73 9.00
CA GLY A 311 -2.16 10.02 7.62
C GLY A 311 -2.95 11.32 7.44
N PHE A 312 -3.21 11.68 6.18
CA PHE A 312 -4.01 12.85 5.83
C PHE A 312 -4.95 12.57 4.65
N SER A 313 -6.08 13.27 4.62
CA SER A 313 -7.08 13.09 3.57
C SER A 313 -6.69 13.83 2.29
N HIS A 314 -6.98 13.24 1.13
CA HIS A 314 -6.78 13.85 -0.18
C HIS A 314 -7.86 13.41 -1.16
N THR A 315 -8.06 14.19 -2.22
CA THR A 315 -8.91 13.82 -3.35
C THR A 315 -8.04 13.14 -4.41
N PRO A 316 -8.30 11.89 -4.81
CA PRO A 316 -7.49 11.22 -5.82
C PRO A 316 -7.52 11.99 -7.15
N TYR A 317 -6.39 11.96 -7.86
CA TYR A 317 -6.26 12.58 -9.18
C TYR A 317 -6.19 11.54 -10.30
N GLY A 318 -7.16 11.64 -11.21
CA GLY A 318 -7.38 10.74 -12.36
C GLY A 318 -8.53 9.79 -12.11
#